data_AF-A0A7J9YLD3-F1
#
_entry.id   AF-A0A7J9YLD3-F1
#
_cell.length_a   1.000
_cell.length_b   1.000
_cell.length_c   1.000
_cell.angle_alpha   90.00
_cell.angle_beta   90.00
_cell.angle_gamma   90.00
#
_symmetry.space_group_name_H-M   'P 1'
#
loop_
_entity.id
_entity.type
_entity.pdbx_description
1 polymer ?
#
loop_
_entity_poly.entity_id
_entity_poly.type
_entity_poly.pdbx_seq_one_letter_code
_entity_poly.pdbx_strand_id
1 'polypeptide(L)'
;MTEVPDVVGLSADDACAVVRAAGLVPTGPNSTTAPTEGTIVAQRPIAMAGAVVDDPVILWTVAGPGRVGASVPPVAAEASS
;
A
#
# COMPACT_ATOMS: atom_id res chain seq x y z
N MET A 1 16.39 -9.90 -1.82
CA MET A 1 15.74 -8.90 -2.67
C MET A 1 14.26 -9.20 -2.60
N THR A 2 13.44 -8.20 -2.31
CA THR A 2 11.98 -8.32 -2.26
C THR A 2 11.39 -7.57 -3.45
N GLU A 3 10.18 -7.91 -3.84
CA GLU A 3 9.47 -7.21 -4.91
C GLU A 3 8.63 -6.09 -4.31
N VAL A 4 8.59 -4.94 -4.98
CA VAL A 4 7.73 -3.84 -4.56
C VAL A 4 6.28 -4.17 -4.93
N PRO A 5 5.37 -4.25 -3.94
CA PRO A 5 3.97 -4.57 -4.19
C PRO A 5 3.27 -3.45 -4.96
N ASP A 6 2.26 -3.79 -5.75
CA ASP A 6 1.35 -2.82 -6.33
C ASP A 6 0.29 -2.43 -5.32
N VAL A 7 0.28 -1.17 -4.90
CA VAL A 7 -0.66 -0.62 -3.91
C VAL A 7 -1.45 0.56 -4.44
N VAL A 8 -1.28 0.91 -5.72
CA VAL A 8 -2.08 1.96 -6.37
C VAL A 8 -3.55 1.54 -6.40
N GLY A 9 -4.44 2.45 -6.01
CA GLY A 9 -5.88 2.20 -5.89
C GLY A 9 -6.30 1.64 -4.54
N LEU A 10 -5.38 1.21 -3.68
CA LEU A 10 -5.68 0.81 -2.31
C LEU A 10 -5.88 2.03 -1.39
N SER A 11 -6.56 1.81 -0.26
CA SER A 11 -6.56 2.76 0.84
C SER A 11 -5.16 2.87 1.45
N ALA A 12 -4.82 4.04 1.98
CA ALA A 12 -3.50 4.31 2.53
C ALA A 12 -3.11 3.35 3.67
N ASP A 13 -4.07 2.96 4.51
CA ASP A 13 -3.87 1.98 5.59
C ASP A 13 -3.54 0.58 5.04
N ASP A 14 -4.36 0.05 4.13
CA ASP A 14 -4.14 -1.23 3.45
C ASP A 14 -2.81 -1.23 2.70
N ALA A 15 -2.52 -0.16 1.94
CA ALA A 15 -1.26 0.00 1.23
C ALA A 15 -0.05 -0.06 2.18
N CYS A 16 -0.11 0.66 3.31
CA CYS A 16 0.94 0.59 4.33
C CYS A 16 1.10 -0.81 4.92
N ALA A 17 0.00 -1.54 5.14
CA ALA A 17 0.06 -2.91 5.63
C ALA A 17 0.74 -3.84 4.62
N VAL A 18 0.38 -3.75 3.33
CA VAL A 18 0.96 -4.55 2.24
C VAL A 18 2.45 -4.27 2.08
N VAL A 19 2.87 -3.00 2.07
CA VAL A 19 4.29 -2.61 1.96
C VAL A 19 5.10 -3.17 3.14
N ARG A 20 4.58 -3.06 4.37
CA ARG A 20 5.26 -3.63 5.56
C ARG A 20 5.33 -5.16 5.51
N ALA A 21 4.28 -5.82 5.02
CA ALA A 21 4.26 -7.28 4.86
C ALA A 21 5.30 -7.77 3.84
N ALA A 22 5.63 -6.94 2.83
CA ALA A 22 6.72 -7.21 1.87
C ALA A 22 8.13 -6.96 2.43
N GLY A 23 8.25 -6.50 3.69
CA GLY A 23 9.52 -6.13 4.31
C GLY A 23 10.06 -4.77 3.86
N LEU A 24 9.18 -3.88 3.42
CA LEU A 24 9.52 -2.53 2.94
C LEU A 24 8.97 -1.46 3.88
N VAL A 25 9.49 -0.23 3.76
CA VAL A 25 9.12 0.87 4.66
C VAL A 25 8.19 1.86 3.94
N PRO A 26 6.88 1.90 4.24
CA PRO A 26 6.00 2.89 3.63
C PRO A 26 6.38 4.29 4.13
N THR A 27 6.46 5.26 3.21
CA THR A 27 6.91 6.62 3.48
C THR A 27 6.05 7.61 2.69
N GLY A 28 5.79 8.79 3.24
CA GLY A 28 5.11 9.86 2.53
C GLY A 28 6.06 10.65 1.60
N PRO A 29 5.53 11.49 0.70
CA PRO A 29 6.36 12.32 -0.17
C PRO A 29 7.25 13.26 0.64
N ASN A 30 8.46 13.53 0.13
CA ASN A 30 9.49 14.32 0.81
C ASN A 30 9.94 13.73 2.16
N SER A 31 9.98 12.40 2.26
CA SER A 31 10.36 11.67 3.49
C SER A 31 9.50 12.01 4.70
N THR A 32 8.23 12.33 4.45
CA THR A 32 7.23 12.51 5.52
C THR A 32 6.73 11.16 6.02
N THR A 33 5.99 11.16 7.13
CA THR A 33 5.34 9.95 7.65
C THR A 33 4.43 9.32 6.60
N ALA A 34 4.36 7.99 6.61
CA ALA A 34 3.48 7.23 5.72
C ALA A 34 2.02 7.74 5.82
N PRO A 35 1.31 7.83 4.69
CA PRO A 35 -0.08 8.26 4.70
C PRO A 35 -0.95 7.23 5.43
N THR A 36 -1.86 7.71 6.27
CA THR A 36 -2.83 6.86 7.02
C THR A 36 -4.24 6.93 6.44
N GLU A 37 -4.52 7.91 5.59
CA GLU A 37 -5.84 8.13 4.99
C GLU A 37 -5.74 8.48 3.49
N GLY A 38 -6.86 8.33 2.79
CA GLY A 38 -6.96 8.57 1.36
C GLY A 38 -6.69 7.32 0.53
N THR A 39 -6.68 7.49 -0.79
CA THR A 39 -6.42 6.43 -1.78
C THR A 39 -5.05 6.67 -2.40
N ILE A 40 -4.22 5.62 -2.49
CA ILE A 40 -2.93 5.69 -3.18
C ILE A 40 -3.18 5.94 -4.67
N VAL A 41 -2.63 7.02 -5.20
CA VAL A 41 -2.68 7.33 -6.64
C VAL A 41 -1.35 7.10 -7.33
N ALA A 42 -0.26 7.05 -6.57
CA ALA A 42 1.05 6.75 -7.09
C ALA A 42 1.94 6.17 -6.00
N GLN A 43 2.90 5.36 -6.41
CA GLN A 43 3.94 4.82 -5.56
C GLN A 43 5.30 4.93 -6.24
N ARG A 44 6.38 4.94 -5.43
CA ARG A 44 7.77 4.80 -5.90
C ARG A 44 8.58 4.00 -4.87
N PRO A 45 9.37 2.98 -5.27
CA PRO A 45 9.49 2.45 -6.63
C PRO A 45 8.16 1.93 -7.21
N ILE A 46 8.09 1.80 -8.53
CA ILE A 46 6.89 1.24 -9.19
C ILE A 46 6.73 -0.24 -8.83
N ALA A 47 5.49 -0.74 -8.96
CA ALA A 47 5.20 -2.14 -8.74
C ALA A 47 6.12 -3.07 -9.56
N MET A 48 6.41 -4.25 -9.01
CA MET A 48 7.31 -5.26 -9.59
C MET A 48 8.76 -4.79 -9.75
N ALA A 49 9.11 -3.58 -9.30
CA ALA A 49 10.51 -3.21 -9.18
C ALA A 49 11.17 -4.09 -8.10
N GLY A 50 12.40 -4.52 -8.34
CA GLY A 50 13.19 -5.16 -7.30
C GLY A 50 13.67 -4.13 -6.29
N ALA A 51 13.44 -4.41 -5.00
CA ALA A 51 13.87 -3.59 -3.88
C ALA A 51 14.66 -4.41 -2.85
N VAL A 52 15.38 -3.68 -1.99
CA VAL A 52 16.03 -4.27 -0.81
C VAL A 52 15.03 -4.23 0.34
N VAL A 53 15.13 -5.19 1.26
CA VAL A 53 14.38 -5.12 2.51
C VAL A 53 14.75 -3.84 3.24
N ASP A 54 13.79 -3.23 3.94
CA ASP A 54 13.89 -1.93 4.61
C ASP A 54 13.99 -0.71 3.67
N ASP A 55 13.90 -0.89 2.35
CA ASP A 55 13.92 0.22 1.38
C ASP A 55 12.59 1.01 1.44
N PRO A 56 12.63 2.36 1.36
CA PRO A 56 11.44 3.17 1.47
C PRO A 56 10.59 3.13 0.20
N VAL A 57 9.30 2.85 0.36
CA VAL A 57 8.29 3.00 -0.69
C VAL A 57 7.52 4.28 -0.44
N ILE A 58 7.74 5.27 -1.29
CA ILE A 58 7.06 6.56 -1.24
C ILE A 58 5.64 6.39 -1.80
N LEU A 59 4.64 6.78 -1.02
CA LEU A 59 3.23 6.66 -1.33
C LEU A 59 2.59 8.05 -1.43
N TRP A 60 1.93 8.33 -2.56
CA TRP A 60 1.15 9.54 -2.74
C TRP A 60 -0.33 9.21 -2.65
N THR A 61 -1.03 9.92 -1.76
CA THR A 61 -2.49 9.81 -1.62
C THR A 61 -3.21 11.02 -2.17
N VAL A 62 -4.42 10.78 -2.64
CA VAL A 62 -5.44 11.82 -2.74
C VAL A 62 -6.44 11.63 -1.61
N ALA A 63 -6.83 12.73 -0.98
CA ALA A 63 -7.94 12.71 -0.04
C ALA A 63 -9.21 12.34 -0.80
N GLY A 64 -9.63 11.08 -0.69
CA GLY A 64 -10.99 10.69 -1.01
C GLY A 64 -11.95 11.25 0.04
N PRO A 65 -13.25 11.39 -0.25
CA PRO A 65 -14.23 11.68 0.79
C PRO A 65 -14.11 10.55 1.83
N GLY A 66 -13.64 10.88 3.02
CA GLY A 66 -13.18 9.92 4.03
C GLY A 66 -14.17 8.77 4.20
N ARG A 67 -13.84 7.60 3.67
CA ARG A 67 -14.52 6.37 4.05
C ARG A 67 -13.75 5.78 5.20
N VAL A 68 -14.17 6.20 6.39
CA VAL A 68 -13.99 5.44 7.62
C VAL A 68 -14.41 4.00 7.34
N GLY A 69 -13.49 3.06 7.46
CA GLY A 69 -13.77 1.62 7.59
C GLY A 69 -14.55 0.98 6.45
N ALA A 70 -13.88 0.60 5.37
CA ALA A 70 -14.30 -0.56 4.59
C ALA A 70 -13.18 -1.58 4.66
N SER A 71 -13.12 -2.30 5.80
CA SER A 71 -12.52 -3.62 5.83
C SER A 71 -13.24 -4.46 4.77
N VAL A 72 -12.64 -4.58 3.60
CA VAL A 72 -12.99 -5.60 2.63
C VAL A 72 -12.15 -6.82 3.01
N PRO A 73 -12.73 -7.88 3.61
CA PRO A 73 -12.00 -9.14 3.66
C PRO A 73 -11.79 -9.61 2.21
N PRO A 74 -10.66 -10.27 1.88
CA PRO A 74 -10.55 -10.94 0.60
C PRO A 74 -11.68 -11.97 0.51
N VAL A 75 -12.47 -11.89 -0.56
CA VAL A 75 -13.47 -12.90 -0.90
C VAL A 75 -12.76 -14.25 -1.03
N ALA A 76 -12.95 -15.11 -0.03
CA ALA A 76 -12.68 -16.53 -0.11
C ALA A 76 -14.00 -17.29 0.14
N ALA A 77 -15.01 -16.98 -0.66
CA ALA A 77 -15.82 -18.05 -1.22
C ALA A 77 -15.06 -18.46 -2.49
N GLU A 78 -14.69 -19.72 -2.71
CA GLU A 78 -15.63 -20.82 -2.81
C GLU A 78 -15.01 -22.14 -2.32
N ALA A 79 -15.60 -22.71 -1.28
CA ALA A 79 -15.62 -24.15 -1.09
C ALA A 79 -16.99 -24.62 -1.59
N SER A 80 -17.00 -25.61 -2.49
CA SER A 80 -18.00 -26.71 -2.60
C SER A 80 -18.36 -27.07 -4.05
N SER A 81 -17.67 -28.07 -4.61
CA SER A 81 -18.26 -29.35 -5.03
C SER A 81 -17.19 -30.30 -5.54
#